data_AF-A0A1I0GNT4-F1
#
_entry.id   AF-A0A1I0GNT4-F1
#
_cell.length_a   1.000
_cell.length_b   1.000
_cell.length_c   1.000
_cell.angle_alpha   90.00
_cell.angle_beta   90.00
_cell.angle_gamma   90.00
#
_symmetry.space_group_name_H-M   'P 1'
#
loop_
_entity.id
_entity.type
_entity.pdbx_description
1 polymer ?
#
loop_
_entity_poly.entity_id
_entity_poly.type
_entity_poly.pdbx_seq_one_letter_code
_entity_poly.pdbx_strand_id
1 'polypeptide(L)'
;REEDLERITSEYGTQLRMNRSIQAEGSFAVTKEDLGFRQYLYRGKKNVLAQSILVALAYNINKLHFKIQGNRTGTFLTEMSRIA
;
A
#
# COMPACT_ATOMS: atom_id res chain seq x y z
N ARG A 1 24.57 9.03 6.95
CA ARG A 1 23.93 10.19 6.27
C ARG A 1 24.27 10.23 4.78
N GLU A 2 25.54 10.23 4.37
CA GLU A 2 25.93 10.17 2.95
C GLU A 2 25.52 8.84 2.31
N GLU A 3 25.83 7.72 2.98
CA GLU A 3 25.42 6.37 2.57
C GLU A 3 23.89 6.19 2.46
N ASP A 4 23.12 6.81 3.37
CA ASP A 4 21.65 6.77 3.33
C ASP A 4 21.09 7.57 2.15
N LEU A 5 21.71 8.72 1.88
CA LEU A 5 21.39 9.55 0.72
C LEU A 5 21.65 8.77 -0.57
N GLU A 6 22.83 8.13 -0.68
CA GLU A 6 23.19 7.30 -1.81
C GLU A 6 22.21 6.13 -2.02
N ARG A 7 21.83 5.42 -0.96
CA ARG A 7 20.81 4.37 -1.02
C ARG A 7 19.48 4.89 -1.55
N ILE A 8 19.02 6.05 -1.08
CA ILE A 8 17.72 6.63 -1.43
C ILE A 8 17.71 7.21 -2.85
N THR A 9 18.82 7.77 -3.32
CA THR A 9 18.94 8.42 -4.64
C THR A 9 19.37 7.46 -5.76
N SER A 10 19.91 6.28 -5.43
CA SER A 10 20.20 5.23 -6.40
C SER A 10 18.97 4.89 -7.26
N GLU A 11 19.20 4.32 -8.45
CA GLU A 11 18.10 3.88 -9.34
C GLU A 11 17.16 2.90 -8.63
N TYR A 12 17.74 1.91 -7.92
CA TYR A 12 16.98 0.94 -7.13
C TYR A 12 16.23 1.61 -5.95
N GLY A 13 16.87 2.51 -5.22
CA GLY A 13 16.22 3.25 -4.14
C GLY A 13 15.07 4.12 -4.62
N THR A 14 15.23 4.75 -5.78
CA THR A 14 14.17 5.52 -6.43
C THR A 14 13.02 4.63 -6.87
N GLN A 15 13.29 3.46 -7.44
CA GLN A 15 12.27 2.47 -7.78
C GLN A 15 11.47 2.02 -6.53
N LEU A 16 12.15 1.74 -5.41
CA LEU A 16 11.49 1.36 -4.16
C LEU A 16 10.61 2.49 -3.60
N ARG A 17 11.08 3.74 -3.64
CA ARG A 17 10.29 4.91 -3.22
C ARG A 17 9.03 5.09 -4.06
N MET A 18 9.16 5.00 -5.38
CA MET A 18 8.02 5.10 -6.29
C MET A 18 7.02 3.98 -6.05
N ASN A 19 7.50 2.74 -5.92
CA ASN A 19 6.66 1.60 -5.58
C ASN A 19 5.92 1.78 -4.26
N ARG A 20 6.60 2.29 -3.23
CA ARG A 20 5.97 2.59 -1.94
C ARG A 20 4.86 3.64 -2.11
N SER A 21 5.09 4.69 -2.90
CA SER A 21 4.07 5.71 -3.18
C SER A 21 2.86 5.10 -3.88
N ILE A 22 3.07 4.34 -4.95
CA ILE A 22 2.02 3.65 -5.71
C ILE A 22 1.21 2.72 -4.80
N GLN A 23 1.89 1.94 -3.96
CA GLN A 23 1.23 1.02 -3.04
C GLN A 23 0.44 1.76 -1.95
N ALA A 24 0.98 2.85 -1.40
CA ALA A 24 0.29 3.64 -0.40
C ALA A 24 -0.97 4.28 -0.98
N GLU A 25 -0.85 4.96 -2.12
CA GLU A 25 -1.97 5.61 -2.80
C GLU A 25 -3.05 4.61 -3.20
N GLY A 26 -2.67 3.51 -3.85
CA GLY A 26 -3.62 2.46 -4.24
C GLY A 26 -4.33 1.84 -3.03
N SER A 27 -3.64 1.66 -1.90
CA SER A 27 -4.26 1.15 -0.68
C SER A 27 -5.31 2.12 -0.11
N PHE A 28 -5.03 3.44 -0.15
CA PHE A 28 -5.99 4.45 0.28
C PHE A 28 -7.18 4.56 -0.68
N ALA A 29 -6.95 4.48 -1.99
CA ALA A 29 -8.03 4.50 -2.99
C ALA A 29 -9.03 3.37 -2.74
N VAL A 30 -8.55 2.12 -2.66
CA VAL A 30 -9.39 0.94 -2.37
C VAL A 30 -10.09 1.07 -1.02
N THR A 31 -9.38 1.53 0.01
CA THR A 31 -9.98 1.67 1.35
C THR A 31 -11.11 2.70 1.36
N LYS A 32 -10.97 3.82 0.64
CA LYS A 32 -11.95 4.90 0.65
C LYS A 32 -13.11 4.65 -0.29
N GLU A 33 -12.82 4.27 -1.53
CA GLU A 33 -13.83 4.10 -2.58
C GLU A 33 -14.44 2.70 -2.52
N ASP A 34 -13.63 1.64 -2.67
CA ASP A 34 -14.14 0.27 -2.82
C ASP A 34 -14.69 -0.29 -1.49
N LEU A 35 -14.01 -0.03 -0.37
CA LEU A 35 -14.49 -0.44 0.95
C LEU A 35 -15.47 0.58 1.57
N GLY A 36 -15.65 1.75 0.95
CA GLY A 36 -16.55 2.79 1.44
C GLY A 36 -16.14 3.41 2.80
N PHE A 37 -14.89 3.24 3.25
CA PHE A 37 -14.45 3.74 4.55
C PHE A 37 -14.18 5.25 4.50
N ARG A 38 -15.21 6.06 4.80
CA ARG A 38 -15.12 7.53 4.80
C ARG A 38 -14.73 8.13 6.13
N GLN A 39 -15.14 7.51 7.23
CA GLN A 39 -14.92 8.02 8.58
C GLN A 39 -14.95 6.90 9.61
N TYR A 40 -14.30 7.14 10.74
CA TYR A 40 -14.38 6.26 11.89
C TYR A 40 -15.76 6.36 12.53
N LEU A 41 -16.39 5.20 12.75
CA LEU A 41 -17.70 5.12 13.42
C LEU A 41 -17.53 4.99 14.94
N TYR A 42 -16.43 4.39 15.39
CA TYR A 42 -16.15 4.22 16.80
C TYR A 42 -15.36 5.39 17.38
N ARG A 43 -15.59 5.65 18.66
CA ARG A 43 -14.93 6.73 19.41
C ARG A 43 -13.92 6.18 20.41
N GLY A 44 -12.89 6.99 20.68
CA GLY A 44 -11.79 6.67 21.59
C GLY A 44 -10.66 5.89 20.91
N LYS A 45 -9.41 6.17 21.32
CA LYS A 45 -8.20 5.67 20.65
C LYS A 45 -8.18 4.14 20.48
N LYS A 46 -8.59 3.39 21.50
CA LYS A 46 -8.62 1.91 21.45
C LYS A 46 -9.57 1.37 20.38
N ASN A 47 -10.77 1.94 20.27
CA ASN A 47 -11.77 1.46 19.32
C ASN A 47 -11.45 1.92 17.90
N VAL A 48 -10.92 3.14 17.75
CA VAL A 48 -10.40 3.64 16.46
C VAL A 48 -9.28 2.72 15.95
N LEU A 49 -8.33 2.34 16.82
CA LEU A 49 -7.27 1.40 16.47
C LEU A 49 -7.84 0.04 16.03
N ALA A 50 -8.80 -0.51 16.78
CA ALA A 50 -9.46 -1.76 16.40
C ALA A 50 -10.12 -1.66 15.02
N GLN A 51 -10.81 -0.55 14.73
CA GLN A 51 -11.41 -0.32 13.42
C GLN A 51 -10.36 -0.21 12.31
N SER A 52 -9.25 0.51 12.54
CA SER A 52 -8.14 0.60 11.59
C SER A 52 -7.55 -0.77 11.27
N ILE A 53 -7.37 -1.64 12.28
CA ILE A 53 -6.86 -3.00 12.10
C ILE A 53 -7.82 -3.84 11.24
N LEU A 54 -9.12 -3.80 11.53
CA LEU A 54 -10.13 -4.55 10.77
C LEU A 54 -10.18 -4.12 9.30
N VAL A 55 -10.14 -2.81 9.04
CA VAL A 55 -10.12 -2.27 7.66
C VAL A 55 -8.85 -2.71 6.93
N ALA A 56 -7.68 -2.65 7.59
CA ALA A 56 -6.42 -3.09 7.01
C ALA A 56 -6.42 -4.60 6.70
N LEU A 57 -6.99 -5.43 7.58
CA LEU A 57 -7.15 -6.87 7.35
C LEU A 57 -8.06 -7.14 6.14
N ALA A 58 -9.22 -6.47 6.06
CA ALA A 58 -10.14 -6.61 4.94
C ALA A 58 -9.46 -6.24 3.60
N TYR A 59 -8.74 -5.11 3.57
CA TYR A 59 -7.95 -4.71 2.40
C TYR A 59 -6.90 -5.76 2.01
N ASN A 60 -6.13 -6.27 2.97
CA ASN A 60 -5.06 -7.24 2.71
C ASN A 60 -5.61 -8.58 2.20
N ILE A 61 -6.73 -9.06 2.73
CA ILE A 61 -7.40 -10.28 2.26
C ILE A 61 -7.87 -10.10 0.82
N ASN A 62 -8.53 -8.99 0.49
CA ASN A 62 -8.97 -8.69 -0.86
C ASN A 62 -7.78 -8.61 -1.83
N LYS A 63 -6.71 -7.91 -1.43
CA LYS A 63 -5.49 -7.80 -2.22
C LYS A 63 -4.84 -9.16 -2.49
N LEU A 64 -4.78 -10.02 -1.48
CA LEU A 64 -4.25 -11.38 -1.62
C LEU A 64 -5.13 -12.21 -2.57
N HIS A 65 -6.45 -12.16 -2.40
CA HIS A 65 -7.40 -12.83 -3.26
C HIS A 65 -7.22 -12.43 -4.73
N PHE A 66 -7.14 -11.13 -5.04
CA PHE A 66 -6.90 -10.65 -6.40
C PHE A 66 -5.53 -11.04 -6.96
N LYS A 67 -4.49 -11.15 -6.12
CA LYS A 67 -3.18 -11.66 -6.56
C LYS A 67 -3.24 -13.14 -6.91
N ILE A 68 -3.96 -13.95 -6.12
CA ILE A 68 -4.15 -15.37 -6.40
C ILE A 68 -4.93 -15.54 -7.70
N GLN A 69 -6.07 -14.88 -7.86
CA GLN A 69 -6.89 -14.96 -9.08
C GLN A 69 -6.12 -14.50 -10.33
N GLY A 70 -5.25 -13.51 -10.19
CA GLY A 70 -4.42 -13.02 -11.27
C GLY A 70 -3.10 -13.78 -11.49
N ASN A 71 -2.82 -14.87 -10.77
CA ASN A 71 -1.52 -15.57 -10.79
C ASN A 71 -0.31 -14.63 -10.58
N ARG A 72 -0.47 -13.60 -9.75
CA ARG A 72 0.55 -12.58 -9.42
C ARG A 72 1.10 -12.74 -8.01
N THR A 73 0.85 -13.86 -7.35
CA THR A 73 1.46 -14.16 -6.04
C THR A 73 2.98 -14.15 -6.15
N GLY A 74 3.68 -13.55 -5.18
CA GLY A 74 5.14 -13.37 -5.23
C GLY A 74 5.62 -12.11 -5.98
N THR A 75 4.74 -11.39 -6.69
CA THR A 75 5.07 -10.07 -7.24
C THR A 75 4.83 -8.97 -6.20
N PHE A 76 5.86 -8.18 -5.89
CA PHE A 76 5.80 -7.13 -4.87
C PHE A 76 5.99 -5.73 -5.43
N LEU A 77 6.78 -5.61 -6.50
CA LEU A 77 7.06 -4.34 -7.16
C LEU A 77 6.25 -4.26 -8.45
N THR A 78 5.65 -3.11 -8.67
CA THR A 78 5.10 -2.69 -9.95
C THR A 78 6.27 -2.32 -10.87
N GLU A 79 6.24 -2.82 -12.09
CA GLU A 79 7.16 -2.40 -13.13
C GLU A 79 6.90 -0.93 -13.47
N MET A 80 7.97 -0.13 -13.42
CA MET A 80 7.91 1.27 -13.80
C MET A 80 8.30 1.36 -15.27
N SER A 81 7.45 1.93 -16.12
CA SER A 81 7.90 2.30 -17.47
C SER A 81 8.98 3.36 -17.34
N ARG A 82 10.14 3.15 -17.97
CA ARG A 82 11.09 4.25 -18.16
C ARG A 82 10.40 5.28 -19.03
N ILE A 83 10.12 6.46 -18.48
CA ILE A 83 9.82 7.62 -19.29
C ILE A 83 11.14 7.92 -20.02
N ALA A 84 11.16 7.64 -21.31
CA ALA A 84 12.30 7.91 -22.20
C ALA A 84 12.52 9.42 -22.34
#